data_AF-A0A955UQ76-F1
#
_entry.id   AF-A0A955UQ76-F1
#
_cell.length_a   1.000
_cell.length_b   1.000
_cell.length_c   1.000
_cell.angle_alpha   90.00
_cell.angle_beta   90.00
_cell.angle_gamma   90.00
#
_symmetry.space_group_name_H-M   'P 1'
#
loop_
_entity.id
_entity.type
_entity.pdbx_description
1 polymer ?
#
loop_
_entity_poly.entity_id
_entity_poly.type
_entity_poly.pdbx_seq_one_letter_code
_entity_poly.pdbx_strand_id
1 'polypeptide(L)'
;MTSDPAAALGLDAVLRRMEMDYEYDADGRIVAVRGGGETPRFVLGRSVEGCVWRFARGLDEACVIRVARLAAREPGFPFDGAGSARPAEPERWVMIERVLGIDRAEHPSRRRAVLSPDGVEVGELWIAR
;
A
#
# COMPACT_ATOMS: atom_id res chain seq x y z
N MET A 1 -28.56 13.20 0.38
CA MET A 1 -27.43 12.54 -0.31
C MET A 1 -27.25 11.18 0.32
N THR A 2 -27.86 10.17 -0.28
CA THR A 2 -27.66 8.76 0.09
C THR A 2 -26.33 8.32 -0.49
N SER A 3 -25.30 8.21 0.36
CA SER A 3 -24.06 7.53 -0.01
C SER A 3 -24.40 6.08 -0.32
N ASP A 4 -24.15 5.64 -1.54
CA ASP A 4 -24.36 4.27 -1.97
C ASP A 4 -23.42 3.34 -1.16
N PRO A 5 -23.93 2.37 -0.39
CA PRO A 5 -23.10 1.43 0.36
C PRO A 5 -22.25 0.53 -0.54
N ALA A 6 -22.53 0.46 -1.85
CA ALA A 6 -21.68 -0.22 -2.82
C ALA A 6 -20.46 0.60 -3.26
N ALA A 7 -20.42 1.91 -2.97
CA ALA A 7 -19.32 2.81 -3.36
C ALA A 7 -18.08 2.72 -2.44
N ALA A 8 -18.02 1.72 -1.55
CA ALA A 8 -16.94 1.56 -0.60
C ALA A 8 -15.88 0.53 -1.00
N LEU A 9 -16.04 -0.16 -2.13
CA LEU A 9 -15.20 -1.31 -2.49
C LEU A 9 -13.88 -0.90 -3.20
N GLY A 10 -12.91 -1.82 -3.28
CA GLY A 10 -11.79 -1.69 -4.23
C GLY A 10 -10.69 -0.68 -3.85
N LEU A 11 -10.20 0.10 -4.83
CA LEU A 11 -9.11 1.06 -4.63
C LEU A 11 -9.49 2.19 -3.67
N ASP A 12 -10.76 2.57 -3.61
CA ASP A 12 -11.24 3.61 -2.70
C ASP A 12 -11.10 3.20 -1.23
N ALA A 13 -11.34 1.92 -0.90
CA ALA A 13 -11.10 1.38 0.44
C ALA A 13 -9.61 1.49 0.82
N VAL A 14 -8.72 1.15 -0.13
CA VAL A 14 -7.27 1.27 0.03
C VAL A 14 -6.86 2.72 0.27
N LEU A 15 -7.36 3.65 -0.54
CA LEU A 15 -7.06 5.08 -0.43
C LEU A 15 -7.55 5.67 0.90
N ARG A 16 -8.80 5.40 1.29
CA ARG A 16 -9.33 5.87 2.58
C ARG A 16 -8.50 5.36 3.74
N ARG A 17 -8.09 4.10 3.72
CA ARG A 17 -7.23 3.55 4.77
C ARG A 17 -5.88 4.25 4.81
N MET A 18 -5.27 4.46 3.65
CA MET A 18 -4.02 5.20 3.51
C MET A 18 -4.16 6.62 4.11
N GLU A 19 -5.25 7.33 3.82
CA GLU A 19 -5.55 8.66 4.36
C GLU A 19 -5.81 8.69 5.87
N MET A 20 -6.34 7.60 6.43
CA MET A 20 -6.48 7.44 7.88
C MET A 20 -5.14 7.23 8.59
N ASP A 21 -4.18 6.56 7.94
CA ASP A 21 -2.90 6.18 8.55
C ASP A 21 -1.78 7.19 8.29
N TYR A 22 -1.88 8.01 7.24
CA TYR A 22 -0.78 8.85 6.77
C TYR A 22 -1.21 10.29 6.46
N GLU A 23 -0.23 11.19 6.56
CA GLU A 23 -0.32 12.55 6.07
C GLU A 23 0.48 12.70 4.78
N TYR A 24 -0.04 13.52 3.86
CA TYR A 24 0.52 13.69 2.52
C TYR A 24 0.86 15.15 2.24
N ASP A 25 1.91 15.39 1.45
CA ASP A 25 2.14 16.69 0.83
C ASP A 25 1.32 16.86 -0.47
N ALA A 26 1.49 18.00 -1.14
CA ALA A 26 0.76 18.33 -2.38
C ALA A 26 1.04 17.37 -3.54
N ASP A 27 2.18 16.68 -3.52
CA ASP A 27 2.56 15.68 -4.52
C ASP A 27 2.09 14.27 -4.15
N GLY A 28 1.36 14.14 -3.03
CA GLY A 28 0.89 12.87 -2.52
C GLY A 28 2.01 12.03 -1.89
N ARG A 29 3.12 12.62 -1.45
CA ARG A 29 4.17 11.91 -0.70
C ARG A 29 3.87 11.91 0.79
N ILE A 30 4.20 10.81 1.46
CA ILE A 30 4.01 10.63 2.90
C ILE A 30 4.97 11.56 3.66
N VAL A 31 4.41 12.41 4.51
CA VAL A 31 5.18 13.29 5.40
C VAL A 31 5.17 12.81 6.84
N ALA A 32 4.11 12.12 7.28
CA ALA A 32 3.97 11.61 8.64
C ALA A 32 3.00 10.42 8.72
N VAL A 33 3.08 9.67 9.82
CA VAL A 33 2.10 8.65 10.23
C VAL A 33 1.13 9.27 11.24
N ARG A 34 -0.17 9.19 10.97
CA ARG A 34 -1.21 9.62 11.90
C ARG A 34 -1.23 8.65 13.09
N GLY A 35 -0.83 9.13 14.27
CA GLY A 35 -0.58 8.29 15.45
C GLY A 35 0.89 8.19 15.86
N GLY A 36 1.80 8.80 15.09
CA GLY A 36 3.22 8.90 15.41
C GLY A 36 4.03 7.66 15.01
N GLY A 37 5.35 7.79 15.12
CA GLY A 37 6.32 6.76 14.74
C GLY A 37 7.02 7.04 13.42
N GLU A 38 7.81 6.06 12.98
CA GLU A 38 8.62 6.18 11.77
C GLU A 38 7.76 6.15 10.50
N THR A 39 7.98 7.15 9.65
CA THR A 39 7.39 7.22 8.32
C THR A 39 7.93 6.10 7.43
N PRO A 40 7.07 5.27 6.82
CA PRO A 40 7.56 4.26 5.89
C PRO A 40 8.08 4.90 4.62
N ARG A 41 9.13 4.32 4.05
CA ARG A 41 9.71 4.75 2.78
C ARG A 41 8.74 4.49 1.62
N PHE A 42 7.98 3.41 1.69
CA PHE A 42 7.03 3.03 0.65
C PHE A 42 5.80 2.34 1.24
N VAL A 43 4.64 2.66 0.67
CA VAL A 43 3.38 1.97 0.97
C VAL A 43 2.74 1.53 -0.34
N LEU A 44 2.39 0.26 -0.45
CA LEU A 44 1.66 -0.33 -1.56
C LEU A 44 0.32 -0.86 -1.08
N GLY A 45 -0.74 -0.37 -1.70
CA GLY A 45 -2.10 -0.85 -1.55
C GLY A 45 -2.53 -1.66 -2.76
N ARG A 46 -3.12 -2.84 -2.58
CA ARG A 46 -3.66 -3.66 -3.68
C ARG A 46 -5.13 -4.03 -3.47
N SER A 47 -5.89 -4.04 -4.55
CA SER A 47 -7.30 -4.45 -4.62
C SER A 47 -7.55 -5.27 -5.89
N VAL A 48 -8.77 -5.78 -6.08
CA VAL A 48 -9.18 -6.43 -7.34
C VAL A 48 -9.13 -5.48 -8.56
N GLU A 49 -9.21 -4.17 -8.33
CA GLU A 49 -9.20 -3.15 -9.38
C GLU A 49 -7.78 -2.72 -9.75
N GLY A 50 -6.77 -3.02 -8.93
CA GLY A 50 -5.38 -2.70 -9.20
C GLY A 50 -4.58 -2.34 -7.97
N CYS A 51 -3.67 -1.38 -8.10
CA CYS A 51 -2.76 -0.96 -7.04
C CYS A 51 -2.73 0.56 -6.87
N VAL A 52 -2.54 1.01 -5.64
CA VAL A 52 -2.16 2.38 -5.27
C VAL A 52 -0.84 2.33 -4.53
N TRP A 53 0.05 3.31 -4.75
CA TRP A 53 1.28 3.40 -3.98
C TRP A 53 1.65 4.83 -3.62
N ARG A 54 2.42 4.97 -2.54
CA ARG A 54 2.88 6.25 -1.97
C ARG A 54 4.32 6.12 -1.49
N PHE A 55 5.06 7.22 -1.57
CA PHE A 55 6.48 7.32 -1.21
C PHE A 55 6.67 8.27 -0.04
N ALA A 56 7.68 8.05 0.80
CA ALA A 56 8.10 9.09 1.74
C ALA A 56 8.61 10.34 1.00
N ARG A 57 8.31 11.53 1.52
CA ARG A 57 8.72 12.81 0.94
C ARG A 57 10.23 12.90 0.71
N GLY A 58 11.03 12.38 1.64
CA GLY A 58 12.50 12.44 1.62
C GLY A 58 13.20 11.43 0.70
N LEU A 59 12.47 10.62 -0.07
CA LEU A 59 13.10 9.70 -1.01
C LEU A 59 13.67 10.42 -2.24
N ASP A 60 14.89 10.01 -2.61
CA ASP A 60 15.56 10.42 -3.83
C ASP A 60 14.70 10.13 -5.08
N GLU A 61 14.73 11.06 -6.04
CA GLU A 61 13.88 11.00 -7.23
C GLU A 61 14.21 9.80 -8.13
N ALA A 62 15.49 9.48 -8.31
CA ALA A 62 15.89 8.32 -9.10
C ALA A 62 15.43 7.00 -8.43
N CYS A 63 15.46 6.95 -7.10
CA CYS A 63 14.86 5.85 -6.34
C CYS A 63 13.34 5.76 -6.58
N VAL A 64 12.61 6.88 -6.44
CA VAL A 64 11.15 6.95 -6.67
C VAL A 64 10.79 6.44 -8.06
N ILE A 65 11.48 6.90 -9.11
CA ILE A 65 11.21 6.49 -10.51
C ILE A 65 11.40 4.98 -10.68
N ARG A 66 12.46 4.40 -10.10
CA ARG A 66 12.73 2.96 -10.20
C ARG A 66 11.66 2.13 -9.50
N VAL A 67 11.26 2.55 -8.28
CA VAL A 67 10.21 1.85 -7.52
C VAL A 67 8.85 2.01 -8.20
N ALA A 68 8.52 3.21 -8.70
CA ALA A 68 7.25 3.46 -9.40
C ALA A 68 7.08 2.56 -10.63
N ARG A 69 8.16 2.33 -11.40
CA ARG A 69 8.13 1.40 -12.56
C ARG A 69 7.84 -0.05 -12.16
N LEU A 70 8.29 -0.47 -10.98
CA LEU A 70 7.98 -1.79 -10.43
C LEU A 70 6.52 -1.81 -9.94
N ALA A 71 6.14 -0.86 -9.09
CA ALA A 71 4.79 -0.78 -8.51
C ALA A 71 3.69 -0.68 -9.60
N ALA A 72 3.91 0.09 -10.67
CA ALA A 72 2.97 0.24 -11.77
C ALA A 72 2.72 -1.04 -12.58
N ARG A 73 3.60 -2.04 -12.45
CA ARG A 73 3.44 -3.35 -13.09
C ARG A 73 2.86 -4.39 -12.15
N GLU A 74 2.70 -4.07 -10.87
CA GLU A 74 2.20 -5.00 -9.87
C GLU A 74 0.72 -5.28 -10.12
N PRO A 75 0.32 -6.56 -10.24
CA PRO A 75 -1.09 -6.89 -10.39
C PRO A 75 -1.86 -6.51 -9.13
N GLY A 76 -3.14 -6.21 -9.32
CA GLY A 76 -4.10 -6.19 -8.23
C GLY A 76 -4.17 -7.55 -7.53
N PHE A 77 -4.90 -7.59 -6.42
CA PHE A 77 -5.08 -8.81 -5.64
C PHE A 77 -6.45 -9.43 -5.97
N PRO A 78 -6.52 -10.66 -6.52
CA PRO A 78 -7.79 -11.34 -6.72
C PRO A 78 -8.36 -11.78 -5.36
N PHE A 79 -9.58 -11.37 -5.06
CA PHE A 79 -10.34 -11.81 -3.89
C PHE A 79 -11.58 -12.56 -4.35
N ASP A 80 -11.76 -13.75 -3.80
CA ASP A 80 -12.86 -14.65 -4.15
C ASP A 80 -14.05 -14.56 -3.16
N GLY A 81 -13.98 -13.67 -2.16
CA GLY A 81 -15.02 -13.55 -1.13
C GLY A 81 -15.12 -14.75 -0.19
N ALA A 82 -14.35 -15.82 -0.41
CA ALA A 82 -14.47 -17.09 0.31
C ALA A 82 -13.58 -17.16 1.57
N GLY A 83 -13.01 -16.02 1.98
CA GLY A 83 -12.45 -15.80 3.31
C GLY A 83 -11.25 -16.65 3.73
N SER A 84 -10.55 -17.36 2.83
CA SER A 84 -9.58 -18.37 3.27
C SER A 84 -8.19 -18.35 2.64
N ALA A 85 -7.93 -17.56 1.59
CA ALA A 85 -6.58 -17.43 1.07
C ALA A 85 -5.90 -16.16 1.59
N ARG A 86 -4.83 -16.33 2.39
CA ARG A 86 -3.87 -15.27 2.67
C ARG A 86 -3.37 -14.74 1.32
N PRO A 87 -3.40 -13.42 1.06
CA PRO A 87 -2.88 -12.87 -0.19
C PRO A 87 -1.45 -13.33 -0.43
N ALA A 88 -1.15 -13.75 -1.65
CA ALA A 88 0.22 -13.96 -2.09
C ALA A 88 0.99 -12.64 -1.92
N GLU A 89 2.30 -12.72 -1.68
CA GLU A 89 3.12 -11.52 -1.60
C GLU A 89 3.10 -10.75 -2.94
N PRO A 90 3.33 -9.43 -2.94
CA PRO A 90 3.51 -8.72 -4.19
C PRO A 90 4.72 -9.25 -4.94
N GLU A 91 4.50 -9.57 -6.21
CA GLU A 91 5.49 -10.25 -7.05
C GLU A 91 6.78 -9.42 -7.11
N ARG A 92 6.62 -8.09 -7.14
CA ARG A 92 7.72 -7.14 -7.26
C ARG A 92 8.23 -6.64 -5.92
N TRP A 93 7.67 -7.10 -4.79
CA TRP A 93 7.98 -6.58 -3.46
C TRP A 93 9.48 -6.70 -3.12
N VAL A 94 10.07 -7.88 -3.37
CA VAL A 94 11.49 -8.14 -3.13
C VAL A 94 12.38 -7.16 -3.91
N MET A 95 12.02 -6.88 -5.16
CA MET A 95 12.76 -5.93 -6.00
C MET A 95 12.60 -4.50 -5.49
N ILE A 96 11.41 -4.12 -5.03
CA ILE A 96 11.12 -2.81 -4.45
C ILE A 96 11.97 -2.59 -3.19
N GLU A 97 11.98 -3.55 -2.25
CA GLU A 97 12.80 -3.47 -1.04
C GLU A 97 14.28 -3.31 -1.36
N ARG A 98 14.78 -4.05 -2.36
CA ARG A 98 16.17 -3.94 -2.81
C ARG A 98 16.50 -2.57 -3.39
N VAL A 99 15.59 -1.96 -4.16
CA VAL A 99 15.79 -0.61 -4.71
C VAL A 99 15.74 0.44 -3.60
N LEU A 100 14.90 0.24 -2.59
CA LEU A 100 14.86 1.08 -1.41
C LEU A 100 16.13 0.90 -0.56
N GLY A 101 16.89 -0.19 -0.72
CA GLY A 101 18.06 -0.48 0.09
C GLY A 101 17.66 -0.90 1.51
N ILE A 102 16.52 -1.57 1.66
CA ILE A 102 16.06 -2.13 2.93
C ILE A 102 16.78 -3.46 3.11
N ASP A 103 17.71 -3.51 4.06
CA ASP A 103 18.31 -4.78 4.47
C ASP A 103 17.32 -5.52 5.38
N ARG A 104 16.85 -6.68 4.92
CA ARG A 104 15.91 -7.53 5.67
C ARG A 104 16.50 -8.06 6.97
N ALA A 105 17.81 -8.15 7.08
CA ALA A 105 18.48 -8.57 8.31
C ALA A 105 18.43 -7.48 9.40
N GLU A 106 18.44 -6.21 8.99
CA GLU A 106 18.47 -5.05 9.90
C GLU A 106 17.06 -4.49 10.16
N HIS A 107 16.17 -4.60 9.18
CA HIS A 107 14.81 -4.09 9.25
C HIS A 107 13.82 -5.17 8.81
N PRO A 108 13.26 -5.96 9.75
CA PRO A 108 12.16 -6.89 9.45
C PRO A 108 10.83 -6.15 9.18
N SER A 109 10.89 -4.87 8.79
CA SER A 109 9.87 -3.83 8.89
C SER A 109 8.77 -3.93 7.83
N ARG A 110 8.29 -5.15 7.60
CA ARG A 110 7.13 -5.41 6.75
C ARG A 110 5.88 -5.44 7.59
N ARG A 111 5.11 -4.36 7.57
CA ARG A 111 3.76 -4.36 8.14
C ARG A 111 2.75 -4.63 7.03
N ARG A 112 1.90 -5.64 7.25
CA ARG A 112 0.79 -5.97 6.39
C ARG A 112 -0.53 -5.77 7.12
N ALA A 113 -1.49 -5.13 6.47
CA ALA A 113 -2.88 -5.08 6.91
C ALA A 113 -3.80 -5.57 5.79
N VAL A 114 -4.79 -6.39 6.14
CA VAL A 114 -5.89 -6.77 5.25
C VAL A 114 -7.11 -5.99 5.71
N LEU A 115 -7.77 -5.30 4.79
CA LEU A 115 -8.94 -4.48 5.06
C LEU A 115 -10.18 -5.26 4.65
N SER A 116 -11.10 -5.49 5.58
CA SER A 116 -12.44 -6.03 5.33
C SER A 116 -13.41 -5.28 6.24
N PRO A 117 -14.49 -4.70 5.71
CA PRO A 117 -15.59 -4.23 6.52
C PRO A 117 -16.47 -5.42 6.89
N ASP A 118 -17.19 -6.03 5.94
CA ASP A 118 -18.24 -7.03 6.26
C ASP A 118 -18.57 -7.97 5.07
N GLY A 119 -17.55 -8.55 4.43
CA GLY A 119 -17.76 -9.68 3.50
C GLY A 119 -17.70 -9.39 2.00
N VAL A 120 -17.50 -8.14 1.57
CA VAL A 120 -17.04 -7.85 0.21
C VAL A 120 -16.12 -6.65 0.29
N GLU A 121 -14.79 -6.85 0.18
CA GLU A 121 -13.83 -5.76 -0.06
C GLU A 121 -12.40 -6.30 -0.18
N VAL A 122 -11.59 -5.64 -1.00
CA VAL A 122 -10.22 -6.07 -1.30
C VAL A 122 -9.29 -4.89 -1.20
N GLY A 123 -8.52 -4.88 -0.13
CA GLY A 123 -7.48 -3.90 0.10
C GLY A 123 -6.41 -4.53 0.99
N GLU A 124 -5.18 -4.61 0.53
CA GLU A 124 -4.04 -4.95 1.40
C GLU A 124 -2.98 -3.88 1.34
N LEU A 125 -2.41 -3.54 2.50
CA LEU A 125 -1.33 -2.57 2.61
C LEU A 125 -0.03 -3.29 2.94
N TRP A 126 1.01 -2.99 2.18
CA TRP A 126 2.39 -3.39 2.44
C TRP A 126 3.22 -2.15 2.72
N ILE A 127 3.94 -2.18 3.83
CA ILE A 127 4.68 -1.04 4.34
C ILE A 127 6.14 -1.45 4.42
N ALA A 128 7.01 -0.64 3.84
CA ALA A 128 8.46 -0.80 3.91
C ALA A 128 9.05 0.39 4.68
N ARG A 129 9.69 0.15 5.83
CA ARG A 129 10.40 1.19 6.62
C ARG A 129 11.88 1.14 6.33
#